data_AF-A0A7S1VU99-F1
#
_entry.id   AF-A0A7S1VU99-F1
#
_cell.length_a   1.000
_cell.length_b   1.000
_cell.length_c   1.000
_cell.angle_alpha   90.00
_cell.angle_beta   90.00
_cell.angle_gamma   90.00
#
_symmetry.space_group_name_H-M   'P 1'
#
loop_
_entity.id
_entity.type
_entity.pdbx_description
1 polymer ?
#
loop_
_entity_poly.entity_id
_entity_poly.type
_entity_poly.pdbx_seq_one_letter_code
_entity_poly.pdbx_strand_id
1 'polypeptide(L)'
;LKVGKALESLRDEGVLVLGSGFTFHNMRAFFNPSKSTHVASRDFNQWLKETLLMNDDGKVVEEKLLNWKNAPGALLCHPREEHLLPLFMTAAAGGIVSDQCSSNSSKPELIYSTLNDMAMDGVEADGHAVTGYLFR
;
A
#
# COMPACT_ATOMS: atom_id res chain seq x y z
N LEU A 1 -11.68 2.09 -0.12
CA LEU A 1 -11.72 2.27 -1.60
C LEU A 1 -12.76 3.31 -2.03
N LYS A 2 -14.07 3.14 -1.78
CA LYS A 2 -15.10 4.13 -2.18
C LYS A 2 -14.80 5.58 -1.75
N VAL A 3 -14.32 5.76 -0.52
CA VAL A 3 -13.89 7.09 -0.01
C VAL A 3 -12.77 7.67 -0.86
N GLY A 4 -11.75 6.90 -1.20
CA GLY A 4 -10.66 7.36 -2.07
C GLY A 4 -11.14 7.69 -3.48
N LYS A 5 -11.97 6.83 -4.08
CA LYS A 5 -12.59 7.11 -5.40
C LYS A 5 -13.37 8.43 -5.42
N ALA A 6 -14.07 8.77 -4.32
CA ALA A 6 -14.77 10.04 -4.20
C ALA A 6 -13.84 11.27 -4.12
N LEU A 7 -12.56 11.07 -3.83
CA LEU A 7 -11.54 12.14 -3.80
C LEU A 7 -10.73 12.23 -5.11
N GLU A 8 -10.95 11.33 -6.06
CA GLU A 8 -10.14 11.22 -7.28
C GLU A 8 -10.14 12.51 -8.10
N SER A 9 -11.29 13.18 -8.24
CA SER A 9 -11.41 14.42 -9.02
C SER A 9 -10.61 15.59 -8.46
N LEU A 10 -10.23 15.56 -7.17
CA LEU A 10 -9.43 16.62 -6.55
C LEU A 10 -8.01 16.72 -7.16
N ARG A 11 -7.54 15.65 -7.81
CA ARG A 11 -6.27 15.65 -8.55
C ARG A 11 -6.26 16.67 -9.69
N ASP A 12 -7.40 16.82 -10.37
CA ASP A 12 -7.56 17.78 -11.48
C ASP A 12 -7.61 19.23 -10.97
N GLU A 13 -7.84 19.42 -9.67
CA GLU A 13 -7.85 20.72 -8.97
C GLU A 13 -6.48 21.06 -8.35
N GLY A 14 -5.45 20.24 -8.57
CA GLY A 14 -4.11 20.45 -8.01
C GLY A 14 -4.00 20.13 -6.52
N VAL A 15 -4.94 19.35 -5.97
CA VAL A 15 -4.90 18.88 -4.58
C VAL A 15 -4.05 17.62 -4.46
N LEU A 16 -3.19 17.60 -3.44
CA LEU A 16 -2.35 16.45 -3.13
C LEU A 16 -3.00 15.60 -2.03
N VAL A 17 -3.23 14.31 -2.30
CA VAL A 17 -3.72 13.36 -1.29
C VAL A 17 -2.54 12.57 -0.72
N LEU A 18 -2.26 12.79 0.57
CA LEU A 18 -1.20 12.10 1.30
C LEU A 18 -1.81 11.11 2.31
N GLY A 19 -1.36 9.87 2.25
CA GLY A 19 -1.77 8.79 3.13
C GLY A 19 -0.59 8.38 4.01
N SER A 20 -0.80 8.34 5.33
CA SER A 20 0.21 7.89 6.28
C SER A 20 -0.28 6.64 7.00
N GLY A 21 0.52 5.57 6.95
CA GLY A 21 0.17 4.28 7.55
C GLY A 21 1.39 3.37 7.70
N PHE A 22 1.12 2.07 7.87
CA PHE A 22 2.13 1.03 8.02
C PHE A 22 1.71 -0.19 7.19
N THR A 23 2.67 -0.88 6.57
CA THR A 23 2.44 -2.20 5.95
C THR A 23 2.76 -3.36 6.87
N PHE A 24 3.16 -3.04 8.11
CA PHE A 24 3.27 -3.98 9.20
C PHE A 24 2.78 -3.32 10.49
N HIS A 25 1.74 -3.89 11.12
CA HIS A 25 1.19 -3.40 12.38
C HIS A 25 0.76 -4.53 13.33
N ASN A 26 1.54 -5.62 13.36
CA ASN A 26 1.37 -6.66 14.36
C ASN A 26 2.28 -6.40 15.56
N MET A 27 1.79 -5.69 16.58
CA MET A 27 2.61 -5.32 17.74
C MET A 27 3.15 -6.52 18.52
N ARG A 28 2.44 -7.66 18.52
CA ARG A 28 2.95 -8.88 19.16
C ARG A 28 4.17 -9.42 18.43
N ALA A 29 4.11 -9.49 17.10
CA ALA A 29 5.24 -9.92 16.28
C ALA A 29 6.32 -8.82 16.18
N PHE A 30 5.96 -7.55 16.39
CA PHE A 30 6.89 -6.43 16.47
C PHE A 30 7.87 -6.62 17.62
N PHE A 31 7.34 -6.84 18.83
CA PHE A 31 8.14 -6.93 20.06
C PHE A 31 8.79 -8.30 20.26
N ASN A 32 8.47 -9.29 19.42
CA ASN A 32 9.09 -10.61 19.45
C ASN A 32 9.20 -11.18 18.03
N PRO A 33 10.10 -10.62 17.21
CA PRO A 33 10.22 -10.99 15.81
C PRO A 33 10.80 -12.40 15.66
N SER A 34 10.31 -13.10 14.64
CA SER A 34 10.79 -14.41 14.22
C SER A 34 11.24 -14.36 12.76
N LYS A 35 11.96 -15.38 12.29
CA LYS A 35 12.24 -15.56 10.86
C LYS A 35 10.97 -15.51 10.00
N SER A 36 9.86 -16.08 10.48
CA SER A 36 8.57 -16.02 9.78
C SER A 36 7.97 -14.60 9.74
N THR A 37 8.24 -13.77 10.75
CA THR A 37 7.84 -12.36 10.79
C THR A 37 8.52 -11.57 9.67
N HIS A 38 9.84 -11.73 9.51
CA HIS A 38 10.59 -11.06 8.44
C HIS A 38 10.16 -11.52 7.04
N VAL A 39 9.97 -12.83 6.85
CA VAL A 39 9.50 -13.39 5.57
C VAL A 39 8.12 -12.86 5.22
N ALA A 40 7.18 -12.88 6.17
CA ALA A 40 5.83 -12.36 5.95
C ALA A 40 5.83 -10.86 5.62
N SER A 41 6.62 -10.05 6.33
CA SER A 41 6.75 -8.63 6.05
C SER A 41 7.28 -8.36 4.64
N ARG A 42 8.34 -9.06 4.23
CA ARG A 42 8.89 -8.97 2.87
C ARG A 42 7.86 -9.36 1.82
N ASP A 43 7.23 -10.52 1.97
CA ASP A 43 6.33 -11.09 0.96
C ASP A 43 5.05 -10.25 0.82
N PHE A 44 4.51 -9.75 1.94
CA PHE A 44 3.34 -8.86 1.92
C PHE A 44 3.68 -7.51 1.28
N ASN A 45 4.85 -6.94 1.60
CA ASN A 45 5.33 -5.70 0.97
C ASN A 45 5.51 -5.87 -0.54
N GLN A 46 6.09 -6.99 -0.97
CA GLN A 46 6.27 -7.29 -2.39
C GLN A 46 4.91 -7.40 -3.10
N TRP A 47 3.95 -8.10 -2.49
CA TRP A 47 2.60 -8.21 -3.03
C TRP A 47 1.90 -6.83 -3.14
N LEU A 48 2.07 -5.94 -2.15
CA LEU A 48 1.53 -4.57 -2.21
C LEU A 48 2.16 -3.77 -3.34
N LYS A 49 3.49 -3.81 -3.50
CA LYS A 49 4.20 -3.14 -4.60
C LYS A 49 3.68 -3.61 -5.95
N GLU A 50 3.62 -4.93 -6.14
CA GLU A 50 3.13 -5.54 -7.38
C GLU A 50 1.69 -5.12 -7.65
N THR A 51 0.80 -5.24 -6.65
CA THR A 51 -0.62 -4.89 -6.80
C THR A 51 -0.83 -3.43 -7.16
N LEU A 52 -0.04 -2.50 -6.60
CA LEU A 52 -0.21 -1.06 -6.80
C LEU A 52 0.54 -0.49 -8.01
N LEU A 53 1.62 -1.14 -8.45
CA LEU A 53 2.47 -0.68 -9.57
C LEU A 53 2.24 -1.48 -10.86
N MET A 54 1.39 -2.51 -10.83
CA MET A 54 0.95 -3.20 -12.04
C MET A 54 0.22 -2.23 -12.98
N ASN A 55 0.54 -2.29 -14.28
CA ASN A 55 -0.27 -1.66 -15.33
C ASN A 55 -1.51 -2.52 -15.66
N ASP A 56 -2.13 -3.10 -14.63
CA ASP A 56 -3.33 -3.93 -14.76
C ASP A 56 -4.59 -3.05 -14.78
N ASP A 57 -5.72 -3.64 -15.17
CA ASP A 57 -7.05 -3.03 -15.05
C ASP A 57 -7.31 -2.62 -13.58
N GLY A 58 -7.77 -1.40 -13.36
CA GLY A 58 -8.10 -0.88 -12.03
C GLY A 58 -9.08 -1.78 -11.25
N LYS A 59 -9.95 -2.53 -11.94
CA LYS A 59 -10.81 -3.56 -11.33
C LYS A 59 -10.03 -4.72 -10.71
N VAL A 60 -8.98 -5.17 -11.38
CA VAL A 60 -8.10 -6.24 -10.89
C VAL A 60 -7.38 -5.76 -9.63
N VAL A 61 -6.91 -4.51 -9.62
CA VAL A 61 -6.29 -3.93 -8.45
C VAL A 61 -7.31 -3.77 -7.31
N GLU A 62 -8.52 -3.29 -7.60
CA GLU A 62 -9.61 -3.20 -6.62
C GLU A 62 -9.91 -4.57 -5.99
N GLU A 63 -10.05 -5.62 -6.79
CA GLU A 63 -10.33 -6.97 -6.31
C GLU A 63 -9.20 -7.50 -5.42
N LYS A 64 -7.94 -7.31 -5.83
CA LYS A 64 -6.77 -7.69 -5.03
C LYS A 64 -6.77 -6.96 -3.67
N LEU A 65 -7.00 -5.65 -3.66
CA LEU A 65 -7.03 -4.86 -2.42
C LEU A 65 -8.23 -5.22 -1.53
N LEU A 66 -9.41 -5.52 -2.08
CA LEU A 66 -10.55 -6.00 -1.29
C LEU A 66 -10.26 -7.37 -0.65
N ASN A 67 -9.48 -8.21 -1.33
CA ASN A 67 -9.08 -9.54 -0.88
C ASN A 67 -7.68 -9.60 -0.25
N TRP A 68 -7.15 -8.48 0.21
CA TRP A 68 -5.77 -8.37 0.72
C TRP A 68 -5.40 -9.40 1.81
N LYS A 69 -6.38 -9.87 2.59
CA LYS A 69 -6.18 -10.90 3.62
C LYS A 69 -5.67 -12.23 3.07
N ASN A 70 -5.88 -12.49 1.78
CA ASN A 70 -5.40 -13.68 1.09
C ASN A 70 -3.95 -13.52 0.57
N ALA A 71 -3.36 -12.32 0.67
CA ALA A 71 -2.00 -12.10 0.25
C ALA A 71 -0.98 -12.82 1.16
N PRO A 72 0.19 -13.19 0.63
CA PRO A 72 1.26 -13.79 1.43
C PRO A 72 1.60 -12.94 2.64
N GLY A 73 1.60 -13.54 3.84
CA GLY A 73 1.98 -12.85 5.08
C GLY A 73 1.00 -11.78 5.60
N ALA A 74 -0.12 -11.53 4.91
CA ALA A 74 -1.05 -10.44 5.21
C ALA A 74 -1.52 -10.41 6.66
N LEU A 75 -2.10 -11.51 7.15
CA LEU A 75 -2.65 -11.58 8.52
C LEU A 75 -1.57 -11.61 9.60
N LEU A 76 -0.33 -11.98 9.27
CA LEU A 76 0.78 -11.85 10.19
C LEU A 76 1.22 -10.39 10.29
N CYS A 77 1.30 -9.68 9.18
CA CYS A 77 1.65 -8.25 9.16
C CYS A 77 0.54 -7.39 9.76
N HIS A 78 -0.72 -7.75 9.49
CA HIS A 78 -1.92 -7.01 9.86
C HIS A 78 -3.01 -7.97 10.35
N PRO A 79 -3.11 -8.21 11.67
CA PRO A 79 -4.24 -8.93 12.25
C PRO A 79 -5.58 -8.25 11.99
N ARG A 80 -5.53 -6.93 11.76
CA ARG A 80 -6.62 -6.03 11.38
C ARG A 80 -6.09 -4.97 10.41
N GLU A 81 -6.99 -4.36 9.64
CA GLU A 81 -6.68 -3.47 8.51
C GLU A 81 -6.26 -2.03 8.89
N GLU A 82 -6.35 -1.60 10.15
CA GLU A 82 -6.41 -0.18 10.54
C GLU A 82 -5.33 0.72 9.92
N HIS A 83 -4.06 0.35 10.05
CA HIS A 83 -2.94 1.14 9.56
C HIS A 83 -2.60 0.87 8.10
N LEU A 84 -3.24 -0.14 7.49
CA LEU A 84 -3.15 -0.46 6.08
C LEU A 84 -4.19 0.34 5.26
N LEU A 85 -5.34 0.69 5.86
CA LEU A 85 -6.42 1.41 5.18
C LEU A 85 -6.01 2.75 4.54
N PRO A 86 -5.13 3.57 5.15
CA PRO A 86 -4.65 4.80 4.51
C PRO A 86 -4.10 4.54 3.11
N LEU A 87 -3.25 3.51 2.93
CA LEU A 87 -2.70 3.12 1.63
C LEU A 87 -3.80 2.91 0.60
N PHE A 88 -4.82 2.12 0.95
CA PHE A 88 -5.91 1.77 0.03
C PHE A 88 -6.75 3.00 -0.34
N MET A 89 -6.96 3.90 0.62
CA MET A 89 -7.65 5.16 0.39
C MET A 89 -6.86 6.05 -0.57
N THR A 90 -5.55 6.24 -0.33
CA THR A 90 -4.69 7.04 -1.20
C THR A 90 -4.53 6.44 -2.59
N ALA A 91 -4.34 5.13 -2.72
CA ALA A 91 -4.27 4.46 -4.02
C ALA A 91 -5.55 4.71 -4.83
N ALA A 92 -6.70 4.66 -4.16
CA ALA A 92 -7.98 4.94 -4.80
C ALA A 92 -8.20 6.40 -5.16
N ALA A 93 -7.77 7.34 -4.30
CA ALA A 93 -7.74 8.75 -4.66
C ALA A 93 -6.77 9.04 -5.82
N GLY A 94 -5.72 8.23 -5.94
CA GLY A 94 -4.78 8.24 -7.06
C GLY A 94 -5.32 7.62 -8.35
N GLY A 95 -6.54 7.09 -8.41
CA GLY A 95 -7.08 6.47 -9.63
C GLY A 95 -6.51 5.08 -9.97
N ILE A 96 -5.75 4.45 -9.06
CA ILE A 96 -5.18 3.09 -9.29
C ILE A 96 -6.27 2.02 -9.42
N VAL A 97 -7.42 2.23 -8.76
CA VAL A 97 -8.53 1.26 -8.71
C VAL A 97 -9.74 1.71 -9.55
N SER A 98 -9.53 2.65 -10.47
CA SER A 98 -10.61 3.29 -11.22
C SER A 98 -10.77 2.62 -12.59
N ASP A 99 -12.03 2.36 -12.97
CA ASP A 99 -12.42 1.75 -14.25
C ASP A 99 -12.19 2.69 -15.44
N GLN A 100 -12.04 3.98 -15.17
CA GLN A 100 -11.98 5.02 -16.19
C GLN A 100 -10.56 5.50 -16.36
N CYS A 101 -9.96 5.11 -17.49
CA CYS A 101 -8.84 5.82 -18.06
C CYS A 101 -9.35 7.21 -18.47
N SER A 102 -9.42 8.15 -17.54
CA SER A 102 -9.66 9.55 -17.90
C SER A 102 -8.44 9.98 -18.71
N SER A 103 -8.64 10.40 -19.95
CA SER A 103 -7.54 10.72 -20.88
C SER A 103 -6.67 11.90 -20.42
N ASN A 104 -7.06 12.56 -19.32
CA ASN A 104 -6.41 13.74 -18.75
C ASN A 104 -5.85 13.53 -17.33
N SER A 105 -6.16 12.44 -16.62
CA SER A 105 -5.56 12.21 -15.30
C SER A 105 -4.12 11.76 -15.45
N SER A 106 -3.20 12.47 -14.79
CA SER A 106 -1.81 12.03 -14.65
C SER A 106 -1.78 10.58 -14.16
N LYS A 107 -0.88 9.73 -14.63
CA LYS A 107 -0.78 8.39 -14.03
C LYS A 107 -0.47 8.53 -12.53
N PRO A 108 -1.12 7.76 -11.66
CA PRO A 108 -0.71 7.68 -10.25
C PRO A 108 0.78 7.37 -10.18
N GLU A 109 1.55 8.33 -9.66
CA GLU A 109 2.97 8.16 -9.41
C GLU A 109 3.18 7.95 -7.92
N LEU A 110 3.82 6.83 -7.54
CA LEU A 110 4.29 6.63 -6.18
C LEU A 110 5.54 7.51 -5.95
N ILE A 111 5.36 8.70 -5.41
CA ILE A 111 6.43 9.70 -5.29
C ILE A 111 7.36 9.43 -4.10
N TYR A 112 6.85 8.82 -3.04
CA TYR A 112 7.65 8.46 -1.87
C TYR A 112 7.16 7.15 -1.28
N SER A 113 8.10 6.28 -0.95
CA SER A 113 7.83 5.06 -0.25
C SER A 113 9.06 4.63 0.55
N THR A 114 8.88 4.43 1.85
CA THR A 114 9.86 3.74 2.68
C THR A 114 9.98 2.25 2.34
N LEU A 115 9.14 1.72 1.43
CA LEU A 115 9.21 0.33 0.98
C LEU A 115 10.52 0.01 0.23
N ASN A 116 11.24 1.02 -0.27
CA ASN A 116 12.54 0.84 -0.94
C ASN A 116 13.76 1.04 -0.02
N ASP A 117 13.61 1.74 1.10
CA ASP A 117 14.73 2.05 2.03
C ASP A 117 14.99 0.96 3.09
N MET A 118 14.22 -0.14 3.07
CA MET A 118 14.36 -1.26 4.01
C MET A 118 14.82 -2.56 3.33
N ALA A 119 15.50 -2.47 2.18
CA ALA A 119 16.18 -3.62 1.59
C ALA A 119 17.40 -3.99 2.44
N MET A 120 17.23 -5.02 3.27
CA MET A 120 18.19 -5.52 4.24
C MET A 120 19.32 -6.32 3.59
N ASP A 121 20.37 -5.63 3.12
CA ASP A 121 21.68 -6.24 2.88
C ASP A 121 22.44 -6.37 4.20
N GLY A 122 22.00 -7.35 5.01
CA GLY A 122 22.81 -7.95 6.07
C GLY A 122 22.90 -7.16 7.38
N VAL A 123 22.10 -7.61 8.35
CA VAL A 123 22.20 -7.32 9.79
C VAL A 123 21.71 -5.93 10.22
N GLU A 124 20.63 -5.95 11.01
CA GLU A 124 19.99 -4.83 11.72
C GLU A 124 19.34 -3.72 10.88
N ALA A 125 18.05 -3.87 10.63
CA ALA A 125 17.15 -2.77 10.96
C ALA A 125 15.93 -3.31 11.70
N ASP A 126 15.66 -2.71 12.86
CA ASP A 126 14.41 -2.81 13.61
C ASP A 126 13.27 -2.07 12.87
N GLY A 127 13.19 -2.30 11.55
CA GLY A 127 12.45 -1.53 10.56
C GLY A 127 11.07 -2.11 10.32
N HIS A 128 10.15 -1.82 11.22
CA HIS A 128 8.77 -2.22 11.07
C HIS A 128 8.08 -1.12 10.27
N ALA A 129 7.92 -1.41 8.98
CA ALA A 129 7.49 -0.56 7.88
C ALA A 129 6.57 0.61 8.25
N VAL A 130 7.14 1.82 8.33
CA VAL A 130 6.41 3.10 8.38
C VAL A 130 6.28 3.60 6.96
N THR A 131 5.10 3.63 6.33
CA THR A 131 4.99 4.09 4.93
C THR A 131 4.02 5.26 4.78
N GLY A 132 4.55 6.37 4.28
CA GLY A 132 3.77 7.42 3.65
C GLY A 132 3.62 7.11 2.17
N TYR A 133 2.42 7.28 1.62
CA TYR A 133 2.13 7.11 0.20
C TYR A 133 1.63 8.40 -0.39
N LEU A 134 2.19 8.74 -1.53
CA LEU A 134 1.82 9.90 -2.29
C LEU A 134 1.40 9.44 -3.67
N PHE A 135 0.21 9.88 -4.10
CA PHE A 135 -0.28 9.67 -5.46
C PHE A 135 -0.70 11.03 -6.03
N ARG A 136 -0.32 11.28 -7.28
CA ARG A 136 -0.69 12.46 -8.07
C ARG A 136 -1.47 12.06 -9.31
#